data_AF-A0A815C782-F1
#
_entry.id   AF-A0A815C782-F1
#
_cell.length_a   1.000
_cell.length_b   1.000
_cell.length_c   1.000
_cell.angle_alpha   90.00
_cell.angle_beta   90.00
_cell.angle_gamma   90.00
#
_symmetry.space_group_name_H-M   'P 1'
#
loop_
_entity.id
_entity.type
_entity.pdbx_description
1 polymer ?
#
loop_
_entity_poly.entity_id
_entity_poly.type
_entity_poly.pdbx_seq_one_letter_code
_entity_poly.pdbx_strand_id
1 'polypeptide(L)'
;LFYKSITISMTDTSQTHQPNNLDQFYLGVVSKEPSQRLECFAGLEEYLKDQNNTLECEDTYGFVSGLLKWVECSNYRIALNGLKALEAFAERLGGEFERYIDDVVLACIDRLGDSKDQVRNYASDLLTKLMTISTAQRLSASFAIDKTGRLLLSFVFGASSIQLNKLVPLICKLVTDSNGQVRQQAVDTLVEIYRHVGEKVRNDIAKRDIPEAKLKILYEKFDDVVASGRMLAKEDNSNVSFIDGES
;
A
#
# COMPACT_ATOMS: atom_id res chain seq x y z
N LEU A 1 36.34 -38.79 62.82
CA LEU A 1 36.71 -37.88 61.71
C LEU A 1 36.40 -38.60 60.41
N PHE A 2 35.75 -37.90 59.47
CA PHE A 2 35.20 -38.33 58.17
C PHE A 2 33.72 -38.76 58.14
N TYR A 3 32.84 -37.76 58.02
CA TYR A 3 31.66 -37.85 57.16
C TYR A 3 31.80 -36.78 56.07
N LYS A 4 31.82 -37.20 54.80
CA LYS A 4 31.76 -36.31 53.63
C LYS A 4 30.29 -35.91 53.43
N SER A 5 29.96 -34.65 53.67
CA SER A 5 28.70 -34.08 53.20
C SER A 5 28.83 -33.78 51.71
N ILE A 6 27.98 -34.43 50.91
CA ILE A 6 27.75 -34.10 49.51
C ILE A 6 26.82 -32.90 49.49
N THR A 7 27.33 -31.73 49.13
CA THR A 7 26.50 -30.55 48.84
C THR A 7 25.98 -30.68 47.42
N ILE A 8 24.68 -30.98 47.28
CA ILE A 8 23.95 -30.87 46.02
C ILE A 8 23.67 -29.38 45.82
N SER A 9 24.39 -28.73 44.92
CA SER A 9 24.02 -27.42 44.39
C SER A 9 22.88 -27.60 43.38
N MET A 10 21.65 -27.45 43.84
CA MET A 10 20.52 -27.16 42.96
C MET A 10 20.72 -25.77 42.38
N THR A 11 21.24 -25.67 41.17
CA THR A 11 21.03 -24.48 40.33
C THR A 11 19.60 -24.56 39.81
N ASP A 12 18.69 -23.99 40.58
CA ASP A 12 17.42 -23.51 40.08
C ASP A 12 17.70 -22.32 39.16
N THR A 13 17.46 -22.50 37.87
CA THR A 13 17.37 -21.42 36.89
C THR A 13 16.48 -21.89 35.76
N SER A 14 15.23 -22.20 36.10
CA SER A 14 14.15 -22.08 35.12
C SER A 14 13.91 -20.59 34.83
N GLN A 15 14.86 -19.96 34.13
CA GLN A 15 14.52 -18.83 33.28
C GLN A 15 13.78 -19.44 32.11
N THR A 16 12.46 -19.36 32.15
CA THR A 16 11.65 -19.50 30.94
C THR A 16 12.18 -18.45 29.97
N HIS A 17 13.02 -18.86 29.00
CA HIS A 17 13.37 -18.02 27.87
C HIS A 17 12.04 -17.60 27.27
N GLN A 18 11.68 -16.33 27.45
CA GLN A 18 10.53 -15.75 26.79
C GLN A 18 10.77 -16.00 25.30
N PRO A 19 9.87 -16.70 24.61
CA PRO A 19 10.12 -17.12 23.25
C PRO A 19 10.42 -15.88 22.43
N ASN A 20 11.58 -15.87 21.75
CA ASN A 20 11.97 -14.77 20.88
C ASN A 20 11.18 -14.87 19.57
N ASN A 21 9.86 -14.76 19.66
CA ASN A 21 8.93 -14.85 18.56
C ASN A 21 7.75 -13.89 18.76
N LEU A 22 6.83 -13.84 17.79
CA LEU A 22 5.70 -12.90 17.81
C LEU A 22 4.54 -13.34 18.73
N ASP A 23 4.51 -14.59 19.17
CA ASP A 23 3.40 -15.12 19.96
C ASP A 23 3.22 -14.34 21.27
N GLN A 24 4.29 -13.76 21.81
CA GLN A 24 4.24 -12.88 22.97
C GLN A 24 3.36 -11.62 22.78
N PHE A 25 3.18 -11.16 21.53
CA PHE A 25 2.34 -10.00 21.21
C PHE A 25 0.94 -10.40 20.73
N TYR A 26 0.70 -11.68 20.41
CA TYR A 26 -0.52 -12.14 19.76
C TYR A 26 -1.78 -11.72 20.52
N LEU A 27 -1.83 -11.96 21.83
CA LEU A 27 -2.99 -11.59 22.67
C LEU A 27 -3.25 -10.09 22.67
N GLY A 28 -2.20 -9.26 22.67
CA GLY A 28 -2.34 -7.81 22.60
C GLY A 28 -2.81 -7.34 21.22
N VAL A 29 -2.34 -7.99 20.15
CA VAL A 29 -2.75 -7.72 18.77
C VAL A 29 -4.22 -8.06 18.53
N VAL A 30 -4.68 -9.22 18.98
CA VAL A 30 -6.07 -9.65 18.77
C VAL A 30 -7.06 -9.12 19.83
N SER A 31 -6.56 -8.39 20.83
CA SER A 31 -7.40 -7.83 21.90
C SER A 31 -8.51 -6.94 21.35
N LYS A 32 -9.66 -6.93 22.02
CA LYS A 32 -10.76 -6.00 21.74
C LYS A 32 -10.60 -4.66 22.48
N GLU A 33 -9.73 -4.60 23.48
CA GLU A 33 -9.55 -3.44 24.34
C GLU A 33 -8.55 -2.45 23.73
N PRO A 34 -8.96 -1.19 23.46
CA PRO A 34 -8.09 -0.18 22.86
C PRO A 34 -6.81 0.09 23.66
N SER A 35 -6.88 0.05 24.99
CA SER A 35 -5.73 0.26 25.88
C SER A 35 -4.68 -0.84 25.70
N GLN A 36 -5.10 -2.10 25.64
CA GLN A 36 -4.20 -3.24 25.46
C GLN A 36 -3.50 -3.21 24.10
N ARG A 37 -4.20 -2.77 23.04
CA ARG A 37 -3.58 -2.57 21.71
C ARG A 37 -2.49 -1.49 21.74
N LEU A 38 -2.77 -0.37 22.41
CA LEU A 38 -1.82 0.74 22.54
C LEU A 38 -0.58 0.33 23.36
N GLU A 39 -0.77 -0.39 24.46
CA GLU A 39 0.32 -0.92 25.28
C GLU A 39 1.14 -1.97 24.53
N CYS A 40 0.48 -2.88 23.82
CA CYS A 40 1.12 -3.91 23.00
C CYS A 40 2.03 -3.30 21.92
N PHE A 41 1.59 -2.22 21.26
CA PHE A 41 2.36 -1.60 20.18
C PHE A 41 3.73 -1.10 20.62
N ALA A 42 3.88 -0.58 21.84
CA ALA A 42 5.16 -0.05 22.31
C ALA A 42 6.26 -1.13 22.29
N GLY A 43 5.95 -2.33 22.78
CA GLY A 43 6.88 -3.46 22.74
C GLY A 43 7.00 -4.07 21.34
N LEU A 44 5.88 -4.16 20.60
CA LEU A 44 5.89 -4.72 19.24
C LEU A 44 6.72 -3.87 18.27
N GLU A 45 6.65 -2.54 18.35
CA GLU A 45 7.39 -1.65 17.47
C GLU A 45 8.90 -1.81 17.67
N GLU A 46 9.36 -1.90 18.91
CA GLU A 46 10.78 -2.16 19.23
C GLU A 46 11.20 -3.56 18.77
N TYR A 47 10.35 -4.56 19.01
CA TYR A 47 10.59 -5.93 18.59
C TYR A 47 10.74 -6.07 17.07
N LEU A 48 9.87 -5.40 16.31
CA LEU A 48 9.92 -5.42 14.85
C LEU A 48 11.14 -4.68 14.29
N LYS A 49 11.66 -3.65 14.99
CA LYS A 49 12.86 -2.90 14.56
C LYS A 49 14.15 -3.70 14.68
N ASP A 50 14.23 -4.64 15.62
CA ASP A 50 15.42 -5.49 15.76
C ASP A 50 15.39 -6.66 14.77
N GLN A 51 16.36 -6.67 13.85
CA GLN A 51 16.49 -7.71 12.81
C GLN A 51 16.88 -9.08 13.37
N ASN A 52 17.37 -9.17 14.60
CA ASN A 52 17.74 -10.43 15.24
C ASN A 52 16.54 -11.19 15.83
N ASN A 53 15.41 -10.50 16.00
CA ASN A 53 14.18 -11.12 16.47
C ASN A 53 13.61 -12.05 15.40
N THR A 54 12.90 -13.11 15.77
CA THR A 54 12.24 -13.95 14.76
C THR A 54 10.86 -13.40 14.43
N LEU A 55 10.35 -13.71 13.23
CA LEU A 55 8.95 -13.45 12.88
C LEU A 55 8.08 -14.72 12.99
N GLU A 56 8.56 -15.73 13.71
CA GLU A 56 7.78 -16.94 13.92
C GLU A 56 6.53 -16.61 14.75
N CYS A 57 5.39 -17.14 14.32
CA CYS A 57 4.12 -17.04 15.02
C CYS A 57 3.28 -18.27 14.69
N GLU A 58 2.70 -18.90 15.71
CA GLU A 58 1.85 -20.07 15.54
C GLU A 58 0.67 -19.76 14.59
N ASP A 59 0.09 -18.56 14.72
CA ASP A 59 -0.99 -18.07 13.88
C ASP A 59 -0.63 -16.72 13.24
N THR A 60 0.30 -16.76 12.29
CA THR A 60 0.73 -15.56 11.54
C THR A 60 -0.43 -14.88 10.81
N TYR A 61 -1.41 -15.64 10.29
CA TYR A 61 -2.59 -15.08 9.63
C TYR A 61 -3.47 -14.30 10.62
N GLY A 62 -3.77 -14.87 11.78
CA GLY A 62 -4.51 -14.19 12.84
C GLY A 62 -3.78 -12.96 13.38
N PHE A 63 -2.44 -13.00 13.44
CA PHE A 63 -1.63 -11.85 13.81
C PHE A 63 -1.80 -10.69 12.81
N VAL A 64 -1.63 -10.95 11.50
CA VAL A 64 -1.84 -9.94 10.45
C VAL A 64 -3.29 -9.45 10.42
N SER A 65 -4.27 -10.36 10.55
CA SER A 65 -5.69 -10.01 10.66
C SER A 65 -5.98 -9.11 11.87
N GLY A 66 -5.31 -9.34 12.99
CA GLY A 66 -5.39 -8.47 14.17
C GLY A 66 -4.85 -7.06 13.90
N LEU A 67 -3.72 -6.94 13.20
CA LEU A 67 -3.19 -5.64 12.79
C LEU A 67 -4.10 -4.91 11.78
N LEU A 68 -4.74 -5.61 10.84
CA LEU A 68 -5.74 -5.02 9.95
C LEU A 68 -6.91 -4.41 10.74
N LYS A 69 -7.39 -5.09 11.81
CA LYS A 69 -8.39 -4.52 12.73
C LYS A 69 -7.90 -3.31 13.51
N TRP A 70 -6.58 -3.11 13.62
CA TRP A 70 -6.03 -1.87 14.16
C TRP A 70 -6.17 -0.76 13.13
N VAL A 71 -5.79 -1.00 11.87
CA VAL A 71 -5.92 -0.05 10.75
C VAL A 71 -7.37 0.43 10.58
N GLU A 72 -8.34 -0.48 10.71
CA GLU A 72 -9.78 -0.17 10.61
C GLU A 72 -10.34 0.60 11.81
N CYS A 73 -9.56 0.75 12.89
CA CYS A 73 -10.04 1.36 14.13
C CYS A 73 -10.33 2.85 13.95
N SER A 74 -11.43 3.32 14.55
CA SER A 74 -11.78 4.75 14.57
C SER A 74 -10.81 5.60 15.41
N ASN A 75 -10.08 4.98 16.33
CA ASN A 75 -9.03 5.66 17.08
C ASN A 75 -7.78 5.82 16.20
N TYR A 76 -7.50 7.05 15.77
CA TYR A 76 -6.40 7.35 14.86
C TYR A 76 -5.02 6.86 15.35
N ARG A 77 -4.78 6.79 16.66
CA ARG A 77 -3.51 6.28 17.19
C ARG A 77 -3.38 4.78 16.95
N ILE A 78 -4.46 4.03 17.16
CA ILE A 78 -4.49 2.58 16.91
C ILE A 78 -4.38 2.31 15.42
N ALA A 79 -5.11 3.06 14.58
CA ALA A 79 -4.99 2.96 13.12
C ALA A 79 -3.57 3.22 12.64
N LEU A 80 -2.93 4.29 13.12
CA LEU A 80 -1.55 4.62 12.78
C LEU A 80 -0.57 3.53 13.26
N ASN A 81 -0.76 3.00 14.45
CA ASN A 81 0.06 1.90 14.98
C ASN A 81 -0.09 0.62 14.13
N GLY A 82 -1.31 0.30 13.68
CA GLY A 82 -1.56 -0.81 12.76
C GLY A 82 -0.79 -0.66 11.45
N LEU A 83 -0.84 0.54 10.85
CA LEU A 83 -0.10 0.85 9.61
C LEU A 83 1.42 0.68 9.80
N LYS A 84 1.98 1.24 10.89
CA LYS A 84 3.41 1.11 11.21
C LYS A 84 3.84 -0.33 11.45
N ALA A 85 3.02 -1.10 12.17
CA ALA A 85 3.31 -2.50 12.43
C ALA A 85 3.32 -3.30 11.12
N LEU A 86 2.31 -3.11 10.26
CA LEU A 86 2.24 -3.78 8.94
C LEU A 86 3.40 -3.39 8.03
N GLU A 87 3.82 -2.13 8.04
CA GLU A 87 4.99 -1.68 7.29
C GLU A 87 6.27 -2.39 7.72
N ALA A 88 6.56 -2.41 9.03
CA ALA A 88 7.73 -3.09 9.57
C ALA A 88 7.67 -4.61 9.34
N PHE A 89 6.46 -5.18 9.38
CA PHE A 89 6.23 -6.60 9.08
C PHE A 89 6.51 -6.92 7.61
N ALA A 90 5.99 -6.10 6.70
CA ALA A 90 6.20 -6.25 5.26
C ALA A 90 7.68 -6.14 4.88
N GLU A 91 8.39 -5.18 5.47
CA GLU A 91 9.83 -4.97 5.23
C GLU A 91 10.67 -6.19 5.64
N ARG A 92 10.28 -6.89 6.70
CA ARG A 92 11.01 -8.05 7.22
C ARG A 92 10.60 -9.39 6.60
N LEU A 93 9.32 -9.60 6.30
CA LEU A 93 8.84 -10.82 5.62
C LEU A 93 9.18 -10.81 4.12
N GLY A 94 9.33 -9.64 3.51
CA GLY A 94 9.62 -9.50 2.08
C GLY A 94 8.60 -10.27 1.23
N GLY A 95 9.07 -11.14 0.34
CA GLY A 95 8.21 -11.89 -0.57
C GLY A 95 7.15 -12.76 0.12
N GLU A 96 7.36 -13.21 1.35
CA GLU A 96 6.33 -13.98 2.07
C GLU A 96 5.10 -13.14 2.45
N PHE A 97 5.28 -11.82 2.54
CA PHE A 97 4.21 -10.86 2.80
C PHE A 97 3.21 -10.79 1.64
N GLU A 98 3.59 -11.25 0.45
CA GLU A 98 2.76 -11.21 -0.75
C GLU A 98 1.35 -11.76 -0.53
N ARG A 99 1.17 -12.75 0.34
CA ARG A 99 -0.14 -13.35 0.63
C ARG A 99 -1.13 -12.43 1.36
N TYR A 100 -0.65 -11.33 1.93
CA TYR A 100 -1.46 -10.37 2.71
C TYR A 100 -1.69 -9.05 1.96
N ILE A 101 -1.00 -8.85 0.83
CA ILE A 101 -0.96 -7.56 0.13
C ILE A 101 -2.36 -7.05 -0.21
N ASP A 102 -3.26 -7.92 -0.69
CA ASP A 102 -4.56 -7.49 -1.18
C ASP A 102 -5.42 -6.90 -0.03
N ASP A 103 -5.41 -7.55 1.13
CA ASP A 103 -6.11 -7.09 2.34
C ASP A 103 -5.49 -5.80 2.90
N VAL A 104 -4.16 -5.73 2.94
CA VAL A 104 -3.43 -4.56 3.45
C VAL A 104 -3.63 -3.36 2.53
N VAL A 105 -3.61 -3.57 1.22
CA VAL A 105 -3.93 -2.52 0.24
C VAL A 105 -5.33 -2.02 0.48
N LEU A 106 -6.34 -2.88 0.54
CA LEU A 106 -7.73 -2.46 0.77
C LEU A 106 -7.87 -1.61 2.05
N ALA A 107 -7.26 -2.06 3.16
CA ALA A 107 -7.28 -1.30 4.41
C ALA A 107 -6.57 0.07 4.29
N CYS A 108 -5.46 0.14 3.56
CA CYS A 108 -4.77 1.41 3.32
C CYS A 108 -5.60 2.37 2.45
N ILE A 109 -6.29 1.85 1.42
CA ILE A 109 -7.18 2.65 0.56
C ILE A 109 -8.24 3.37 1.40
N ASP A 110 -8.88 2.65 2.31
CA ASP A 110 -9.86 3.22 3.22
C ASP A 110 -9.25 4.31 4.12
N ARG A 111 -7.98 4.13 4.53
CA ARG A 111 -7.26 5.10 5.37
C ARG A 111 -6.75 6.33 4.63
N LEU A 112 -6.72 6.34 3.29
CA LEU A 112 -6.49 7.58 2.53
C LEU A 112 -7.62 8.59 2.74
N GLY A 113 -8.79 8.13 3.19
CA GLY A 113 -9.94 8.92 3.61
C GLY A 113 -9.93 9.33 5.09
N ASP A 114 -8.84 9.15 5.84
CA ASP A 114 -8.83 9.42 7.28
C ASP A 114 -8.81 10.92 7.65
N SER A 115 -9.55 11.30 8.70
CA SER A 115 -9.60 12.66 9.25
C SER A 115 -8.23 13.21 9.68
N LYS A 116 -7.28 12.34 10.02
CA LYS A 116 -5.93 12.72 10.46
C LYS A 116 -4.91 12.58 9.35
N ASP A 117 -4.18 13.65 9.08
CA ASP A 117 -3.16 13.72 8.04
C ASP A 117 -2.06 12.67 8.22
N GLN A 118 -1.69 12.39 9.47
CA GLN A 118 -0.70 11.37 9.79
C GLN A 118 -1.11 9.97 9.32
N VAL A 119 -2.39 9.61 9.48
CA VAL A 119 -2.91 8.30 9.05
C VAL A 119 -2.91 8.22 7.52
N ARG A 120 -3.37 9.28 6.85
CA ARG A 120 -3.38 9.35 5.37
C ARG A 120 -1.97 9.24 4.78
N ASN A 121 -1.02 9.99 5.32
CA ASN A 121 0.36 10.00 4.85
C ASN A 121 1.00 8.62 5.03
N TYR A 122 0.85 8.00 6.21
CA TYR A 122 1.38 6.66 6.45
C TYR A 122 0.73 5.60 5.55
N ALA A 123 -0.59 5.68 5.31
CA ALA A 123 -1.25 4.76 4.40
C ALA A 123 -0.71 4.89 2.96
N SER A 124 -0.46 6.12 2.50
CA SER A 124 0.17 6.38 1.19
C SER A 124 1.61 5.84 1.13
N ASP A 125 2.40 6.05 2.18
CA ASP A 125 3.80 5.59 2.25
C ASP A 125 3.86 4.05 2.28
N LEU A 126 3.00 3.40 3.05
CA LEU A 126 2.88 1.94 3.07
C LEU A 126 2.45 1.39 1.71
N LEU A 127 1.42 1.97 1.08
CA LEU A 127 1.03 1.58 -0.28
C LEU A 127 2.20 1.65 -1.25
N THR A 128 3.05 2.68 -1.13
CA THR A 128 4.27 2.84 -1.94
C THR A 128 5.28 1.72 -1.65
N LYS A 129 5.52 1.37 -0.39
CA LYS A 129 6.42 0.26 -0.03
C LYS A 129 5.92 -1.10 -0.52
N LEU A 130 4.61 -1.37 -0.47
CA LEU A 130 4.07 -2.66 -0.92
C LEU A 130 4.33 -2.94 -2.40
N MET A 131 4.53 -1.88 -3.21
CA MET A 131 4.84 -2.00 -4.64
C MET A 131 6.24 -2.57 -4.89
N THR A 132 7.17 -2.39 -3.95
CA THR A 132 8.53 -2.96 -4.07
C THR A 132 8.57 -4.42 -3.64
N ILE A 133 7.59 -4.85 -2.84
CA ILE A 133 7.46 -6.22 -2.32
C ILE A 133 6.62 -7.09 -3.27
N SER A 134 5.58 -6.52 -3.89
CA SER A 134 4.72 -7.22 -4.84
C SER A 134 5.39 -7.38 -6.20
N THR A 135 5.30 -8.58 -6.78
CA THR A 135 5.40 -8.72 -8.23
C THR A 135 4.38 -7.80 -8.91
N ALA A 136 4.84 -6.85 -9.73
CA ALA A 136 4.09 -5.74 -10.35
C ALA A 136 2.81 -6.13 -11.14
N GLN A 137 2.46 -7.41 -11.24
CA GLN A 137 1.25 -7.92 -11.88
C GLN A 137 0.01 -7.90 -10.95
N ARG A 138 0.15 -8.04 -9.63
CA ARG A 138 -1.00 -8.24 -8.73
C ARG A 138 -1.68 -6.99 -8.22
N LEU A 139 -0.94 -5.89 -8.07
CA LEU A 139 -1.52 -4.61 -7.62
C LEU A 139 -2.35 -3.91 -8.72
N SER A 140 -2.42 -4.47 -9.93
CA SER A 140 -3.13 -3.97 -11.13
C SER A 140 -4.63 -3.69 -10.95
N ALA A 141 -5.22 -4.10 -9.83
CA ALA A 141 -6.65 -4.05 -9.60
C ALA A 141 -7.13 -3.07 -8.49
N SER A 142 -6.26 -2.46 -7.69
CA SER A 142 -6.70 -1.72 -6.50
C SER A 142 -6.65 -0.20 -6.69
N PHE A 143 -7.81 0.40 -6.91
CA PHE A 143 -8.01 1.82 -7.15
C PHE A 143 -8.22 2.56 -5.82
N ALA A 144 -7.35 3.48 -5.48
CA ALA A 144 -7.48 4.31 -4.29
C ALA A 144 -7.53 5.79 -4.67
N ILE A 145 -8.44 6.55 -4.07
CA ILE A 145 -8.51 8.01 -4.21
C ILE A 145 -8.32 8.61 -2.81
N ASP A 146 -7.28 9.43 -2.62
CA ASP A 146 -7.06 10.13 -1.36
C ASP A 146 -7.86 11.44 -1.22
N LYS A 147 -7.83 12.05 -0.04
CA LYS A 147 -8.51 13.33 0.27
C LYS A 147 -8.05 14.55 -0.52
N THR A 148 -6.88 14.50 -1.15
CA THR A 148 -6.43 15.57 -2.05
C THR A 148 -6.91 15.35 -3.48
N GLY A 149 -7.75 14.33 -3.69
CA GLY A 149 -8.23 13.91 -4.99
C GLY A 149 -7.24 13.01 -5.69
N ARG A 150 -6.06 12.70 -5.10
CA ARG A 150 -5.03 11.82 -5.67
C ARG A 150 -5.59 10.43 -5.85
N LEU A 151 -6.12 10.19 -7.03
CA LEU A 151 -6.11 8.90 -7.68
C LEU A 151 -4.66 8.38 -7.57
N LEU A 152 -4.43 7.38 -6.71
CA LEU A 152 -3.14 6.68 -6.58
C LEU A 152 -2.90 5.81 -7.82
N LEU A 153 -2.91 6.45 -8.97
CA LEU A 153 -2.61 5.84 -10.25
C LEU A 153 -1.14 5.92 -10.60
N SER A 154 -0.39 6.83 -9.97
CA SER A 154 0.95 7.20 -10.43
C SER A 154 2.10 6.51 -9.71
N PHE A 155 1.86 5.64 -8.73
CA PHE A 155 2.97 5.04 -7.99
C PHE A 155 3.11 3.52 -8.17
N VAL A 156 2.04 2.79 -8.49
CA VAL A 156 2.05 1.32 -8.46
C VAL A 156 2.62 0.67 -9.72
N PHE A 157 2.81 1.42 -10.79
CA PHE A 157 3.16 0.81 -12.07
C PHE A 157 4.21 1.64 -12.81
N GLY A 158 5.40 1.05 -12.97
CA GLY A 158 6.07 1.22 -14.24
C GLY A 158 5.11 0.79 -15.35
N ALA A 159 5.14 1.48 -16.49
CA ALA A 159 4.20 1.38 -17.62
C ALA A 159 3.93 -0.03 -18.20
N SER A 160 4.48 -1.08 -17.61
CA SER A 160 4.62 -2.42 -18.19
C SER A 160 3.51 -3.42 -17.81
N SER A 161 2.57 -3.11 -16.91
CA SER A 161 1.54 -4.10 -16.50
C SER A 161 0.14 -3.57 -16.16
N ILE A 162 -0.19 -2.30 -16.41
CA ILE A 162 -1.58 -1.82 -16.25
C ILE A 162 -2.41 -2.24 -17.47
N GLN A 163 -3.57 -2.86 -17.25
CA GLN A 163 -4.66 -2.92 -18.25
C GLN A 163 -5.26 -1.51 -18.46
N LEU A 164 -4.48 -0.61 -19.08
CA LEU A 164 -4.84 0.81 -19.29
C LEU A 164 -6.17 0.97 -20.03
N ASN A 165 -6.53 -0.03 -20.85
CA ASN A 165 -7.79 -0.10 -21.57
C ASN A 165 -9.03 -0.07 -20.66
N LYS A 166 -8.94 -0.58 -19.43
CA LYS A 166 -10.03 -0.55 -18.43
C LYS A 166 -9.98 0.69 -17.55
N LEU A 167 -8.77 1.19 -17.29
CA LEU A 167 -8.52 2.26 -16.35
C LEU A 167 -8.80 3.65 -16.92
N VAL A 168 -8.28 3.96 -18.11
CA VAL A 168 -8.49 5.27 -18.77
C VAL A 168 -9.97 5.67 -18.84
N PRO A 169 -10.92 4.78 -19.22
CA PRO A 169 -12.35 5.11 -19.18
C PRO A 169 -12.87 5.63 -17.83
N LEU A 170 -12.39 5.07 -16.71
CA LEU A 170 -12.83 5.46 -15.37
C LEU A 170 -12.31 6.86 -15.01
N ILE A 171 -11.04 7.15 -15.33
CA ILE A 171 -10.44 8.47 -15.08
C ILE A 171 -11.12 9.54 -15.92
N CYS A 172 -11.45 9.24 -17.18
CA CYS A 172 -12.13 10.18 -18.07
C CYS A 172 -13.47 10.64 -17.48
N LYS A 173 -14.21 9.77 -16.77
CA LYS A 173 -15.44 10.16 -16.05
C LYS A 173 -15.16 11.13 -14.90
N LEU A 174 -14.01 11.01 -14.24
CA LEU A 174 -13.60 11.87 -13.13
C LEU A 174 -13.15 13.27 -13.57
N VAL A 175 -12.80 13.47 -14.86
CA VAL A 175 -12.47 14.80 -15.42
C VAL A 175 -13.65 15.77 -15.30
N THR A 176 -14.88 15.25 -15.25
CA THR A 176 -16.13 16.01 -15.09
C THR A 176 -16.76 15.87 -13.70
N ASP A 177 -16.04 15.33 -12.72
CA ASP A 177 -16.56 15.13 -11.36
C ASP A 177 -17.10 16.44 -10.73
N SER A 178 -18.06 16.36 -9.82
CA SER A 178 -18.60 17.54 -9.13
C SER A 178 -17.57 18.24 -8.23
N ASN A 179 -16.62 17.48 -7.67
CA ASN A 179 -15.54 17.97 -6.84
C ASN A 179 -14.35 18.48 -7.68
N GLY A 180 -13.98 19.74 -7.49
CA GLY A 180 -12.87 20.37 -8.20
C GLY A 180 -11.51 19.71 -7.98
N GLN A 181 -11.26 19.14 -6.80
CA GLN A 181 -10.01 18.43 -6.51
C GLN A 181 -9.93 17.10 -7.26
N VAL A 182 -11.03 16.35 -7.30
CA VAL A 182 -11.12 15.08 -8.04
C VAL A 182 -10.93 15.33 -9.53
N ARG A 183 -11.55 16.38 -10.09
CA ARG A 183 -11.34 16.79 -11.48
C ARG A 183 -9.89 17.13 -11.78
N GLN A 184 -9.28 17.98 -10.94
CA GLN A 184 -7.90 18.42 -11.14
C GLN A 184 -6.95 17.22 -11.13
N GLN A 185 -7.14 16.29 -10.19
CA GLN A 185 -6.33 15.10 -10.16
C GLN A 185 -6.56 14.19 -11.37
N ALA A 186 -7.81 13.98 -11.80
CA ALA A 186 -8.08 13.15 -12.97
C ALA A 186 -7.28 13.66 -14.18
N VAL A 187 -7.20 14.98 -14.34
CA VAL A 187 -6.35 15.63 -15.34
C VAL A 187 -4.87 15.32 -15.11
N ASP A 188 -4.33 15.58 -13.91
CA ASP A 188 -2.91 15.36 -13.62
C ASP A 188 -2.51 13.88 -13.78
N THR A 189 -3.44 12.97 -13.50
CA THR A 189 -3.25 11.54 -13.66
C THR A 189 -3.17 11.14 -15.14
N LEU A 190 -4.07 11.66 -15.99
CA LEU A 190 -4.00 11.41 -17.43
C LEU A 190 -2.71 11.96 -18.05
N VAL A 191 -2.21 13.09 -17.55
CA VAL A 191 -0.92 13.67 -17.95
C VAL A 191 0.25 12.75 -17.57
N GLU A 192 0.24 12.20 -16.35
CA GLU A 192 1.27 11.24 -15.95
C GLU A 192 1.20 9.96 -16.79
N ILE A 193 0.01 9.38 -17.03
CA ILE A 193 -0.11 8.21 -17.92
C ILE A 193 0.42 8.54 -19.33
N TYR A 194 0.08 9.72 -19.87
CA TYR A 194 0.61 10.17 -21.16
C TYR A 194 2.14 10.25 -21.18
N ARG A 195 2.76 10.71 -20.09
CA ARG A 195 4.22 10.74 -19.96
C ARG A 195 4.85 9.34 -20.13
N HIS A 196 4.20 8.30 -19.63
CA HIS A 196 4.67 6.91 -19.68
C HIS A 196 4.32 6.17 -20.97
N VAL A 197 3.20 6.53 -21.61
CA VAL A 197 2.57 5.73 -22.67
C VAL A 197 2.50 6.47 -24.02
N GLY A 198 2.50 7.81 -23.99
CA GLY A 198 2.48 8.67 -25.16
C GLY A 198 1.13 8.71 -25.89
N GLU A 199 1.22 8.90 -27.22
CA GLU A 199 0.08 9.17 -28.12
C GLU A 199 -1.06 8.14 -28.06
N LYS A 200 -0.77 6.91 -27.62
CA LYS A 200 -1.81 5.90 -27.41
C LYS A 200 -2.89 6.37 -26.42
N VAL A 201 -2.50 7.06 -25.34
CA VAL A 201 -3.46 7.63 -24.37
C VAL A 201 -4.28 8.74 -25.02
N ARG A 202 -3.64 9.61 -25.81
CA ARG A 202 -4.31 10.69 -26.54
C ARG A 202 -5.41 10.15 -27.45
N ASN A 203 -5.09 9.10 -28.21
CA ASN A 203 -6.03 8.44 -29.11
C ASN A 203 -7.19 7.76 -28.38
N ASP A 204 -6.93 7.18 -27.20
CA ASP A 204 -7.95 6.54 -26.40
C ASP A 204 -8.89 7.54 -25.73
N ILE A 205 -8.37 8.67 -25.22
CA ILE A 205 -9.22 9.71 -24.60
C ILE A 205 -10.08 10.46 -25.63
N ALA A 206 -9.60 10.59 -26.87
CA ALA A 206 -10.34 11.21 -27.98
C ALA A 206 -11.68 10.49 -28.27
N LYS A 207 -11.75 9.19 -27.94
CA LYS A 207 -12.93 8.33 -28.13
C LYS A 207 -13.85 8.30 -26.91
N ARG A 208 -13.58 9.10 -25.87
CA ARG A 208 -14.35 9.12 -24.62
C ARG A 208 -15.27 10.33 -24.57
N ASP A 209 -16.30 10.21 -23.74
CA ASP A 209 -17.30 11.26 -23.51
C ASP A 209 -16.74 12.34 -22.56
N ILE A 210 -15.74 13.09 -23.04
CA ILE A 210 -15.15 14.24 -22.34
C ILE A 210 -15.58 15.51 -23.08
N PRO A 211 -16.10 16.53 -22.39
CA PRO A 211 -16.42 17.81 -23.02
C PRO A 211 -15.21 18.41 -23.76
N GLU A 212 -15.43 18.91 -24.98
CA GLU A 212 -14.37 19.36 -25.87
C GLU A 212 -13.42 20.42 -25.24
N ALA A 213 -13.98 21.33 -24.44
CA ALA A 213 -13.19 22.32 -23.70
C ALA A 213 -12.20 21.68 -22.70
N LYS A 214 -12.55 20.56 -22.07
CA LYS A 214 -11.68 19.81 -21.15
C LYS A 214 -10.65 18.98 -21.90
N LEU A 215 -11.05 18.41 -23.04
CA LEU A 215 -10.16 17.65 -23.90
C LEU A 215 -9.04 18.55 -24.47
N LYS A 216 -9.37 19.78 -24.85
CA LYS A 216 -8.39 20.78 -25.30
C LYS A 216 -7.34 21.08 -24.23
N ILE A 217 -7.76 21.29 -22.98
CA ILE A 217 -6.84 21.52 -21.84
C ILE A 217 -5.92 20.30 -21.61
N LEU A 218 -6.45 19.09 -21.75
CA LEU A 218 -5.65 17.86 -21.64
C LEU A 218 -4.59 17.78 -22.75
N TYR A 219 -4.96 18.11 -23.99
CA TYR A 219 -4.02 18.12 -25.11
C TYR A 219 -2.92 19.16 -24.94
N GLU A 220 -3.26 20.38 -24.50
CA GLU A 220 -2.27 21.41 -24.19
C GLU A 220 -1.27 20.92 -23.12
N LYS A 221 -1.75 20.26 -22.06
CA LYS A 221 -0.88 19.66 -21.03
C LYS A 221 -0.02 18.51 -21.56
N PHE A 222 -0.53 17.71 -22.49
CA PHE A 222 0.25 16.64 -23.13
C PHE A 222 1.37 17.22 -23.98
N ASP A 223 1.06 18.25 -24.76
CA ASP A 223 2.03 18.97 -25.61
C ASP A 223 3.12 19.62 -24.74
N ASP A 224 2.77 20.19 -23.58
CA ASP A 224 3.73 20.70 -22.60
C ASP A 224 4.66 19.61 -22.06
N VAL A 225 4.18 18.38 -21.83
CA VAL A 225 5.01 17.25 -21.39
C VAL A 225 6.03 16.88 -22.47
N VAL A 226 5.62 16.88 -23.74
CA VAL A 226 6.52 16.65 -24.88
C VAL A 226 7.55 17.78 -24.99
N ALA A 227 7.10 19.03 -25.00
CA ALA A 227 7.95 20.20 -25.13
C ALA A 227 8.98 20.34 -23.99
N SER A 228 8.62 19.89 -22.79
CA SER A 228 9.51 19.89 -21.62
C SER A 228 10.50 18.70 -21.58
N GLY A 229 10.45 17.79 -22.55
CA GLY A 229 11.32 16.61 -22.59
C GLY A 229 11.11 15.65 -21.42
N ARG A 230 9.94 15.69 -20.76
CA ARG A 230 9.62 14.87 -19.58
C ARG A 230 9.09 13.47 -19.93
N MET A 231 8.93 13.17 -21.22
CA MET A 231 8.44 11.86 -21.69
C MET A 231 9.32 10.71 -21.18
N LEU A 232 8.67 9.64 -20.73
CA LEU A 232 9.28 8.38 -20.29
C LEU A 232 9.00 7.23 -21.26
N ALA A 233 7.95 7.36 -22.09
CA ALA A 233 7.70 6.43 -23.20
C ALA A 233 8.92 6.39 -24.12
N LYS A 234 9.39 5.18 -24.44
CA LYS A 234 10.38 5.00 -25.51
C LYS A 234 9.71 5.35 -26.84
N GLU A 235 10.39 6.08 -27.70
CA GLU A 235 9.96 6.29 -29.08
C GLU A 235 10.00 4.94 -29.81
N ASP A 236 8.91 4.17 -29.75
CA ASP A 236 8.75 2.96 -30.55
C ASP A 236 7.50 3.07 -31.44
N ASN A 237 7.80 2.87 -32.73
CA ASN A 237 6.99 3.01 -33.92
C ASN A 237 5.54 2.51 -33.81
N SER A 238 4.66 3.27 -34.48
CA SER A 238 3.33 2.88 -34.93
C SER A 238 3.17 1.38 -35.26
N ASN A 239 2.06 0.80 -34.80
CA ASN A 239 1.39 -0.44 -35.25
C ASN A 239 1.34 -1.61 -34.25
N VAL A 240 0.57 -1.46 -33.17
CA VAL A 240 -0.27 -2.57 -32.67
C VAL A 240 -1.59 -1.98 -32.15
N SER A 241 -2.65 -2.13 -32.94
CA SER A 241 -4.02 -1.79 -32.54
C SER A 241 -4.51 -2.75 -31.45
N PHE A 242 -5.01 -2.24 -30.33
CA PHE A 242 -5.74 -3.03 -29.34
C PHE A 242 -7.21 -3.11 -29.77
N ILE A 243 -7.44 -3.80 -30.88
CA ILE A 243 -8.75 -4.34 -31.23
C ILE A 243 -8.51 -5.83 -31.38
N ASP A 244 -9.11 -6.60 -30.46
CA ASP A 244 -9.59 -7.98 -30.60
C ASP A 244 -9.73 -8.55 -29.16
N GLY A 245 -10.89 -8.97 -28.67
CA GLY A 245 -12.20 -9.07 -29.29
C GLY A 245 -13.30 -9.17 -28.23
N GLU A 246 -14.50 -8.77 -28.63
CA GLU A 246 -15.75 -9.20 -28.02
C GLU A 246 -16.09 -10.60 -28.53
N SER A 247 -16.40 -11.50 -27.60
CA SER A 247 -17.41 -12.56 -27.71
C SER A 247 -17.86 -12.89 -26.31
#